data_AF-A0A1H2I297-F1
#
_entry.id   AF-A0A1H2I297-F1
#
_cell.length_a   1.000
_cell.length_b   1.000
_cell.length_c   1.000
_cell.angle_alpha   90.00
_cell.angle_beta   90.00
_cell.angle_gamma   90.00
#
_symmetry.space_group_name_H-M   'P 1'
#
loop_
_entity.id
_entity.type
_entity.pdbx_description
1 polymer ?
#
loop_
_entity_poly.entity_id
_entity_poly.type
_entity_poly.pdbx_seq_one_letter_code
_entity_poly.pdbx_strand_id
1 'polypeptide(L)'
;MKTQDKQIVAMLKAFDRDVVLKAIELYNDEDSLRQELNTGGWFPQRDKPENQEFYFIDGVYWVQTPEKRNEETATKIKELQQQAAAAKKKRTSMALKKVSVKCPYCGAETYKQAVCGGCAAGKKGYKIRLICEENPDHEVLL
;
A
#
# COMPACT_ATOMS: atom_id res chain seq x y z
N MET A 1 11.94 8.28 26.19
CA MET A 1 11.79 7.15 25.23
C MET A 1 12.94 7.20 24.24
N LYS A 2 13.67 6.09 24.14
CA LYS A 2 14.72 5.92 23.12
C LYS A 2 14.07 5.88 21.73
N THR A 3 14.85 6.09 20.67
CA THR A 3 14.36 6.10 19.29
C THR A 3 13.70 4.77 18.91
N GLN A 4 14.21 3.64 19.41
CA GLN A 4 13.66 2.31 19.21
C GLN A 4 12.27 2.16 19.84
N ASP A 5 12.08 2.61 21.09
CA ASP A 5 10.77 2.59 21.75
C ASP A 5 9.71 3.37 20.95
N LYS A 6 10.10 4.50 20.34
CA LYS A 6 9.20 5.30 19.50
C LYS A 6 8.77 4.54 18.25
N GLN A 7 9.67 3.78 17.64
CA GLN A 7 9.39 2.95 16.46
C GLN A 7 8.47 1.79 16.82
N ILE A 8 8.70 1.11 17.94
CA ILE A 8 7.85 0.01 18.43
C ILE A 8 6.42 0.53 18.68
N VAL A 9 6.27 1.64 19.40
CA VAL A 9 4.95 2.23 19.68
C VAL A 9 4.24 2.68 18.39
N ALA A 10 4.98 3.28 17.45
CA ALA A 10 4.41 3.67 16.16
C ALA A 10 3.90 2.45 15.36
N MET A 11 4.64 1.34 15.40
CA MET A 11 4.26 0.10 14.75
C MET A 11 3.03 -0.54 15.41
N LEU A 12 2.99 -0.64 16.74
CA LEU A 12 1.85 -1.21 17.46
C LEU A 12 0.56 -0.40 17.25
N LYS A 13 0.65 0.92 17.11
CA LYS A 13 -0.49 1.79 16.80
C LYS A 13 -1.09 1.57 15.41
N ALA A 14 -0.40 0.88 14.51
CA ALA A 14 -0.91 0.56 13.18
C ALA A 14 -1.90 -0.62 13.20
N PHE A 15 -2.00 -1.34 14.31
CA PHE A 15 -2.87 -2.51 14.48
C PHE A 15 -3.98 -2.22 15.50
N ASP A 16 -5.09 -2.94 15.37
CA ASP A 16 -6.19 -2.85 16.33
C ASP A 16 -5.76 -3.34 17.71
N ARG A 17 -6.27 -2.68 18.77
CA ARG A 17 -5.90 -2.95 20.16
C ARG A 17 -6.06 -4.44 20.53
N ASP A 18 -7.17 -5.05 20.10
CA ASP A 18 -7.49 -6.43 20.45
C ASP A 18 -6.50 -7.42 19.81
N VAL A 19 -6.04 -7.13 18.59
CA VAL A 19 -5.02 -7.92 17.90
C VAL A 19 -3.69 -7.84 18.62
N VAL A 20 -3.30 -6.63 19.07
CA VAL A 20 -2.06 -6.41 19.81
C VAL A 20 -2.11 -7.12 21.17
N LEU A 21 -3.22 -7.04 21.91
CA LEU A 21 -3.37 -7.72 23.20
C LEU A 21 -3.30 -9.24 23.05
N LYS A 22 -4.03 -9.80 22.06
CA LYS A 22 -3.99 -11.23 21.78
C LYS A 22 -2.58 -11.70 21.41
N ALA A 23 -1.83 -10.92 20.63
CA ALA A 23 -0.45 -11.25 20.30
C ALA A 23 0.48 -11.26 21.53
N ILE A 24 0.26 -10.34 22.48
CA ILE A 24 1.00 -10.33 23.75
C ILE A 24 0.64 -11.55 24.60
N GLU A 25 -0.64 -11.92 24.67
CA GLU A 25 -1.09 -13.12 25.39
C GLU A 25 -0.46 -14.39 24.81
N LEU A 26 -0.48 -14.53 23.48
CA LEU A 26 0.17 -15.64 22.75
C LEU A 26 1.67 -15.69 23.00
N TYR A 27 2.34 -14.54 23.03
CA TYR A 27 3.78 -14.50 23.28
C TYR A 27 4.16 -14.90 24.72
N ASN A 28 3.27 -14.68 25.67
CA ASN A 28 3.49 -15.05 27.08
C ASN A 28 3.18 -16.53 27.36
N ASP A 29 2.48 -17.23 26.46
CA ASP A 29 2.13 -18.64 26.57
C ASP A 29 2.78 -19.45 25.43
N GLU A 30 3.95 -20.02 25.72
CA GLU A 30 4.75 -20.78 24.74
C GLU A 30 3.99 -21.97 24.14
N ASP A 31 3.11 -22.62 24.91
CA ASP A 31 2.35 -23.77 24.42
C ASP A 31 1.27 -23.33 23.43
N SER A 32 0.57 -22.24 23.74
CA SER A 32 -0.40 -21.62 22.82
C SER A 32 0.27 -21.13 21.54
N LEU A 33 1.45 -20.51 21.63
CA LEU A 33 2.21 -20.06 20.47
C LEU A 33 2.61 -21.24 19.56
N ARG A 34 3.12 -22.33 20.14
CA ARG A 34 3.49 -23.53 19.39
C ARG A 34 2.27 -24.19 18.74
N GLN A 35 1.13 -24.20 19.41
CA GLN A 35 -0.11 -24.74 18.85
C GLN A 35 -0.60 -23.91 17.65
N GLU A 36 -0.51 -22.59 17.73
CA GLU A 36 -0.88 -21.71 16.63
C GLU A 36 0.07 -21.86 15.43
N LEU A 37 1.39 -21.93 15.70
CA LEU A 37 2.40 -22.21 14.68
C LEU A 37 2.12 -23.53 13.95
N ASN A 38 1.89 -24.61 14.69
CA ASN A 38 1.55 -25.90 14.09
C ASN A 38 0.27 -25.84 13.24
N THR A 39 -0.76 -25.12 13.71
CA THR A 39 -2.02 -24.94 12.97
C THR A 39 -1.82 -24.13 11.69
N GLY A 40 -0.91 -23.15 11.72
CA GLY A 40 -0.47 -22.37 10.55
C GLY A 40 0.48 -23.13 9.60
N GLY A 41 0.75 -24.41 9.88
CA GLY A 41 1.67 -25.24 9.09
C GLY A 41 3.13 -24.87 9.26
N TRP A 42 3.49 -24.29 10.40
CA TRP A 42 4.88 -24.08 10.79
C TRP A 42 5.41 -25.30 11.53
N PHE A 43 6.63 -25.72 11.19
CA PHE A 43 7.30 -26.85 11.82
C PHE A 43 8.71 -26.47 12.25
N PRO A 44 9.22 -27.04 13.36
CA PRO A 44 10.55 -26.75 13.86
C PRO A 44 11.61 -27.52 13.07
N GLN A 45 12.72 -26.86 12.76
CA GLN A 45 13.94 -27.44 12.20
C GLN A 45 15.18 -26.85 12.87
N ARG A 46 16.28 -27.62 12.85
CA ARG A 46 17.55 -27.22 13.49
C ARG A 46 18.37 -26.28 12.62
N ASP A 47 18.39 -26.54 11.32
CA ASP A 47 19.19 -25.77 10.39
C ASP A 47 18.44 -24.52 9.93
N LYS A 48 19.18 -23.43 9.75
CA LYS A 48 18.61 -22.18 9.27
C LYS A 48 18.20 -22.33 7.79
N PRO A 49 16.96 -21.97 7.41
CA PRO A 49 16.59 -21.98 6.00
C PRO A 49 17.24 -20.79 5.27
N GLU A 50 17.68 -21.01 4.03
CA GLU A 50 18.34 -19.96 3.23
C GLU A 50 17.36 -19.07 2.47
N ASN A 51 16.30 -19.65 1.90
CA ASN A 51 15.39 -18.98 0.96
C ASN A 51 13.93 -19.04 1.41
N GLN A 52 13.69 -19.04 2.72
CA GLN A 52 12.34 -19.16 3.29
C GLN A 52 12.20 -18.26 4.50
N GLU A 53 10.97 -17.76 4.72
CA GLU A 53 10.63 -17.06 5.95
C GLU A 53 10.67 -18.04 7.13
N PHE A 54 11.17 -17.56 8.26
CA PHE A 54 11.29 -18.36 9.48
C PHE A 54 11.07 -17.51 10.72
N TYR A 55 10.59 -18.16 11.78
CA TYR A 55 10.66 -17.64 13.14
C TYR A 55 11.77 -18.35 13.90
N PHE A 56 12.52 -17.62 14.72
CA PHE A 56 13.52 -18.22 15.61
C PHE A 56 13.02 -18.13 17.04
N ILE A 57 12.64 -19.29 17.60
CA ILE A 57 11.98 -19.41 18.90
C ILE A 57 12.66 -20.57 19.63
N ASP A 58 13.08 -20.36 20.88
CA ASP A 58 13.71 -21.39 21.73
C ASP A 58 14.89 -22.14 21.10
N GLY A 59 15.69 -21.45 20.28
CA GLY A 59 16.85 -22.05 19.64
C GLY A 59 16.52 -22.93 18.42
N VAL A 60 15.27 -22.95 17.97
CA VAL A 60 14.83 -23.67 16.77
C VAL A 60 14.24 -22.73 15.72
N TYR A 61 14.43 -23.08 14.44
CA TYR A 61 13.86 -22.36 13.31
C TYR A 61 12.50 -22.96 12.97
N TRP A 62 11.45 -22.18 13.07
CA TRP A 62 10.11 -22.56 12.63
C TRP A 62 9.93 -22.11 11.18
N VAL A 63 9.62 -23.05 10.30
CA VAL A 63 9.47 -22.81 8.86
C VAL A 63 8.09 -23.28 8.42
N GLN A 64 7.45 -22.51 7.54
CA GLN A 64 6.13 -22.85 7.04
C GLN A 64 6.20 -23.86 5.88
N THR A 65 5.30 -24.83 5.87
CA THR A 65 5.18 -25.78 4.75
C THR A 65 4.90 -25.05 3.42
N PRO A 66 5.44 -25.54 2.29
CA PRO A 66 5.16 -24.96 0.98
C PRO A 66 3.66 -24.92 0.65
N GLU A 67 2.91 -25.91 1.10
CA GLU A 67 1.46 -26.03 0.88
C GLU A 67 0.71 -24.87 1.53
N LYS A 68 0.95 -24.60 2.82
CA LYS A 68 0.31 -23.49 3.54
C LYS A 68 0.73 -22.13 3.03
N ARG A 69 2.01 -21.98 2.68
CA ARG A 69 2.51 -20.75 2.05
C ARG A 69 1.79 -20.44 0.74
N ASN A 70 1.61 -21.45 -0.11
CA ASN A 70 0.92 -21.29 -1.40
C ASN A 70 -0.56 -20.95 -1.21
N GLU A 71 -1.23 -21.59 -0.23
CA GLU A 71 -2.63 -21.31 0.13
C GLU A 71 -2.82 -19.86 0.60
N GLU A 72 -1.98 -19.39 1.52
CA GLU A 72 -2.02 -18.00 2.02
C GLU A 72 -1.71 -16.99 0.91
N THR A 73 -0.70 -17.29 0.08
CA THR A 73 -0.33 -16.43 -1.05
C THR A 73 -1.47 -16.31 -2.04
N ALA A 74 -2.12 -17.43 -2.39
CA ALA A 74 -3.28 -17.42 -3.29
C ALA A 74 -4.44 -16.61 -2.72
N THR A 75 -4.69 -16.71 -1.42
CA THR A 75 -5.73 -15.94 -0.72
C THR A 75 -5.43 -14.44 -0.74
N LYS A 76 -4.21 -14.03 -0.37
CA LYS A 76 -3.79 -12.62 -0.43
C LYS A 76 -3.85 -12.05 -1.85
N ILE A 77 -3.45 -12.82 -2.87
CA ILE A 77 -3.57 -12.39 -4.27
C ILE A 77 -5.03 -12.13 -4.64
N LYS A 78 -5.96 -13.00 -4.25
CA LYS A 78 -7.39 -12.81 -4.51
C LYS A 78 -7.93 -11.56 -3.79
N GLU A 79 -7.55 -11.35 -2.53
CA GLU A 79 -7.95 -10.16 -1.77
C GLU A 79 -7.43 -8.87 -2.43
N LEU A 80 -6.15 -8.85 -2.84
CA LEU A 80 -5.58 -7.71 -3.55
C LEU A 80 -6.27 -7.46 -4.89
N GLN A 81 -6.61 -8.51 -5.63
CA GLN A 81 -7.37 -8.40 -6.88
C GLN A 81 -8.78 -7.85 -6.65
N GLN A 82 -9.46 -8.29 -5.59
CA GLN A 82 -10.78 -7.79 -5.22
C GLN A 82 -10.72 -6.32 -4.78
N GLN A 83 -9.71 -5.93 -3.99
CA GLN A 83 -9.49 -4.54 -3.61
C GLN A 83 -9.18 -3.66 -4.83
N ALA A 84 -8.38 -4.16 -5.78
CA ALA A 84 -8.10 -3.46 -7.04
C ALA A 84 -9.34 -3.33 -7.94
N ALA A 85 -10.21 -4.35 -7.97
CA ALA A 85 -11.48 -4.30 -8.69
C ALA A 85 -12.50 -3.36 -8.02
N ALA A 86 -12.52 -3.33 -6.68
CA ALA A 86 -13.38 -2.46 -5.87
C ALA A 86 -12.90 -1.00 -5.85
N ALA A 87 -11.62 -0.75 -6.13
CA ALA A 87 -11.08 0.58 -6.41
C ALA A 87 -11.65 1.08 -7.76
N LYS A 88 -12.94 1.48 -7.75
CA LYS A 88 -13.58 2.22 -8.84
C LYS A 88 -12.62 3.30 -9.30
N LYS A 89 -12.18 3.23 -10.55
CA LYS A 89 -11.48 4.32 -11.25
C LYS A 89 -12.28 5.59 -10.98
N LYS A 90 -11.80 6.46 -10.08
CA LYS A 90 -12.40 7.78 -9.88
C LYS A 90 -12.36 8.42 -11.26
N ARG A 91 -13.53 8.60 -11.88
CA ARG A 91 -13.62 9.32 -13.16
C ARG A 91 -13.00 10.68 -12.92
N THR A 92 -11.86 10.93 -13.53
CA THR A 92 -11.21 12.23 -13.45
C THR A 92 -12.17 13.23 -14.07
N SER A 93 -12.71 14.14 -13.24
CA SER A 93 -13.60 15.18 -13.74
C SER A 93 -12.82 16.05 -14.72
N MET A 94 -13.35 16.18 -15.94
CA MET A 94 -12.82 17.06 -16.99
C MET A 94 -13.33 18.51 -16.82
N ALA A 95 -14.01 18.81 -15.71
CA ALA A 95 -14.49 20.16 -15.43
C ALA A 95 -13.31 21.13 -15.26
N LEU A 96 -13.44 22.29 -15.90
CA LEU A 96 -12.52 23.40 -15.75
C LEU A 96 -12.63 23.96 -14.34
N LYS A 97 -11.50 24.09 -13.65
CA LYS A 97 -11.40 24.73 -12.33
C LYS A 97 -10.51 25.96 -12.43
N LYS A 98 -11.02 27.12 -12.02
CA LYS A 98 -10.20 28.34 -11.96
C LYS A 98 -9.04 28.13 -10.99
N VAL A 99 -7.83 28.56 -11.37
CA VAL A 99 -6.63 28.46 -10.54
C VAL A 99 -5.93 29.81 -10.47
N SER A 100 -5.17 30.06 -9.40
CA SER A 100 -4.46 31.32 -9.18
C SER A 100 -3.24 31.53 -10.09
N VAL A 101 -2.96 30.61 -11.01
CA VAL A 101 -1.84 30.71 -11.94
C VAL A 101 -2.26 31.62 -13.10
N LYS A 102 -1.44 32.64 -13.40
CA LYS A 102 -1.67 33.51 -14.56
C LYS A 102 -1.13 32.90 -15.84
N CYS A 103 -1.74 33.23 -16.97
CA CYS A 103 -1.27 32.85 -18.28
C CYS A 103 0.11 33.47 -18.53
N PRO A 104 1.15 32.69 -18.86
CA PRO A 104 2.50 33.23 -19.06
C PRO A 104 2.63 34.12 -20.31
N TYR A 105 1.65 34.05 -21.23
CA TYR A 105 1.66 34.81 -22.48
C TYR A 105 1.00 36.19 -22.36
N CYS A 106 -0.07 36.33 -21.57
CA CYS A 106 -0.88 37.55 -21.52
C CYS A 106 -1.26 38.00 -20.10
N GLY A 107 -0.94 37.23 -19.06
CA GLY A 107 -1.23 37.59 -17.66
C GLY A 107 -2.69 37.38 -17.24
N ALA A 108 -3.57 36.91 -18.13
CA ALA A 108 -4.95 36.57 -17.81
C ALA A 108 -5.07 35.40 -16.81
N GLU A 109 -6.26 35.19 -16.25
CA GLU A 109 -6.55 34.02 -15.42
C GLU A 109 -6.48 32.72 -16.24
N THR A 110 -6.22 31.59 -15.55
CA THR A 110 -6.20 30.27 -16.19
C THR A 110 -7.15 29.29 -15.50
N TYR A 111 -7.64 28.35 -16.30
CA TYR A 111 -8.43 27.21 -15.88
C TYR A 111 -7.60 25.94 -15.95
N LYS A 112 -7.70 25.14 -14.90
CA LYS A 112 -7.11 23.81 -14.79
C LYS A 112 -8.10 22.77 -15.27
N GLN A 113 -7.67 21.96 -16.23
CA GLN A 113 -8.36 20.76 -16.69
C GLN A 113 -7.50 19.53 -16.41
N ALA A 114 -8.12 18.40 -16.08
CA ALA A 114 -7.42 17.13 -16.08
C ALA A 114 -7.18 16.65 -17.51
N VAL A 115 -6.07 15.96 -17.75
CA VAL A 115 -5.78 15.30 -19.03
C VAL A 115 -6.21 13.84 -18.94
N CYS A 116 -6.95 13.37 -19.95
CA CYS A 116 -7.33 11.96 -20.06
C CYS A 116 -6.08 11.10 -20.31
N GLY A 117 -5.84 10.11 -19.45
CA GLY A 117 -4.69 9.19 -19.59
C GLY A 117 -4.66 8.40 -20.91
N GLY A 118 -5.80 8.28 -21.60
CA GLY A 118 -5.89 7.61 -22.90
C GLY A 118 -5.58 8.49 -24.11
N CYS A 119 -5.57 9.82 -23.97
CA CYS A 119 -5.29 10.73 -25.09
C CYS A 119 -3.79 10.87 -25.36
N ALA A 120 -3.42 11.48 -26.49
CA ALA A 120 -2.02 11.64 -26.88
C ALA A 120 -1.17 12.37 -25.82
N ALA A 121 -1.73 13.39 -25.16
CA ALA A 121 -1.06 14.10 -24.07
C ALA A 121 -0.94 13.23 -22.80
N GLY A 122 -2.00 12.50 -22.44
CA GLY A 122 -1.98 11.60 -21.29
C GLY A 122 -0.98 10.45 -21.43
N LYS A 123 -0.87 9.87 -22.65
CA LYS A 123 0.14 8.84 -22.96
C LYS A 123 1.58 9.35 -22.88
N LYS A 124 1.79 10.66 -23.01
CA LYS A 124 3.10 11.31 -22.81
C LYS A 124 3.39 11.64 -21.34
N GLY A 125 2.44 11.37 -20.42
CA GLY A 125 2.61 11.54 -18.98
C GLY A 125 2.01 12.81 -18.39
N TYR A 126 1.47 13.72 -19.21
CA TYR A 126 0.81 14.94 -18.74
C TYR A 126 -0.50 14.62 -18.02
N LYS A 127 -0.69 15.24 -16.86
CA LYS A 127 -1.86 15.00 -15.99
C LYS A 127 -2.81 16.18 -15.98
N ILE A 128 -2.30 17.38 -16.27
CA ILE A 128 -3.00 18.65 -16.12
C ILE A 128 -2.77 19.50 -17.37
N ARG A 129 -3.82 20.21 -17.80
CA ARG A 129 -3.76 21.26 -18.80
C ARG A 129 -4.21 22.56 -18.16
N LEU A 130 -3.43 23.61 -18.31
CA LEU A 130 -3.82 24.98 -17.99
C LEU A 130 -4.27 25.66 -19.27
N ILE A 131 -5.45 26.26 -19.27
CA ILE A 131 -6.08 26.94 -20.42
C ILE A 131 -6.31 28.39 -20.02
N CYS A 132 -5.84 29.33 -20.82
CA CYS A 132 -6.07 30.76 -20.60
C CYS A 132 -7.54 31.13 -20.84
N GLU A 133 -8.07 32.03 -20.00
CA GLU A 133 -9.44 32.53 -20.10
C GLU A 133 -9.68 33.36 -21.37
N GLU A 134 -8.69 34.17 -21.77
CA GLU A 134 -8.82 35.11 -22.90
C GLU A 134 -8.48 34.50 -24.27
N ASN A 135 -7.60 33.49 -24.30
CA ASN A 135 -7.21 32.82 -25.52
C ASN A 135 -6.93 31.33 -25.28
N PRO A 136 -7.78 30.40 -25.77
CA PRO A 136 -7.62 28.97 -25.57
C PRO A 136 -6.30 28.39 -26.12
N ASP A 137 -5.70 29.04 -27.11
CA ASP A 137 -4.44 28.60 -27.72
C ASP A 137 -3.24 28.77 -26.77
N HIS A 138 -3.37 29.62 -25.75
CA HIS A 138 -2.39 29.74 -24.66
C HIS A 138 -2.57 28.60 -23.64
N GLU A 139 -2.40 27.35 -24.10
CA GLU A 139 -2.45 26.17 -23.23
C GLU A 139 -1.05 25.70 -22.79
N VAL A 140 -0.95 25.25 -21.54
CA VAL A 140 0.27 24.69 -20.97
C VAL A 140 -0.04 23.31 -20.39
N LEU A 141 0.75 22.30 -20.77
CA LEU A 141 0.62 20.93 -20.27
C LEU A 141 1.59 20.68 -19.11
N LEU A 142 1.09 20.06 -18.05
CA LEU A 142 1.82 19.73 -16.81
C LEU A 142 1.60 18.25 -16.42
#